data_AF-A0A1Q5T281-F1
#
_entry.id   AF-A0A1Q5T281-F1
#
_cell.length_a   1.000
_cell.length_b   1.000
_cell.length_c   1.000
_cell.angle_alpha   90.00
_cell.angle_beta   90.00
_cell.angle_gamma   90.00
#
_symmetry.space_group_name_H-M   'P 1'
#
loop_
_entity.id
_entity.type
_entity.pdbx_description
1 polymer ?
#
loop_
_entity_poly.entity_id
_entity_poly.type
_entity_poly.pdbx_seq_one_letter_code
_entity_poly.pdbx_strand_id
1 'polypeptide(L)'
;MDEIRLCQDLVDELELEYVNEDRATIISTTPEKIFQNTTIALWARTYLGTKEINLGLPSLKTWLENLALCGPGRSGMYEGVTYKFVKREFLHLFYEEQ
;
A
#
# COMPACT_ATOMS: atom_id res chain seq x y z
N MET A 1 -14.15 -8.58 13.25
CA MET A 1 -13.63 -7.31 12.73
C MET A 1 -13.53 -7.49 11.23
N ASP A 2 -14.10 -6.60 10.44
CA ASP A 2 -14.15 -6.74 8.98
C ASP A 2 -12.82 -6.28 8.38
N GLU A 3 -12.04 -7.22 7.85
CA GLU A 3 -10.68 -6.96 7.37
C GLU A 3 -10.66 -6.09 6.12
N ILE A 4 -11.72 -6.13 5.32
CA ILE A 4 -11.90 -5.24 4.16
C ILE A 4 -12.03 -3.81 4.67
N ARG A 5 -12.82 -3.60 5.72
CA ARG A 5 -13.03 -2.28 6.31
C ARG A 5 -11.73 -1.69 6.85
N LEU A 6 -10.87 -2.49 7.48
CA LEU A 6 -9.55 -2.00 7.92
C LEU A 6 -8.65 -1.55 6.76
N CYS A 7 -8.77 -2.19 5.59
CA CYS A 7 -8.03 -1.78 4.40
C CYS A 7 -8.62 -0.47 3.82
N GLN A 8 -9.94 -0.34 3.82
CA GLN A 8 -10.63 0.88 3.38
C GLN A 8 -10.30 2.07 4.29
N ASP A 9 -10.35 1.88 5.61
CA ASP A 9 -9.99 2.92 6.59
C ASP A 9 -8.54 3.41 6.37
N LEU A 10 -7.61 2.51 6.01
CA LEU A 10 -6.23 2.89 5.67
C LEU A 10 -6.14 3.74 4.39
N VAL A 11 -6.99 3.47 3.39
CA VAL A 11 -7.04 4.27 2.15
C VAL A 11 -7.64 5.64 2.43
N ASP A 12 -8.66 5.73 3.28
CA ASP A 12 -9.25 7.01 3.72
C ASP A 12 -8.22 7.85 4.49
N GLU A 13 -7.43 7.23 5.37
CA GLU A 13 -6.31 7.89 6.08
C GLU A 13 -5.24 8.39 5.09
N LEU A 14 -4.93 7.60 4.05
CA LEU A 14 -4.00 8.00 2.99
C LEU A 14 -4.53 9.24 2.24
N GLU A 15 -5.84 9.34 2.02
CA GLU A 15 -6.46 10.50 1.39
C GLU A 15 -6.25 11.79 2.20
N LEU A 16 -6.36 11.70 3.53
CA LEU A 16 -6.14 12.82 4.44
C LEU A 16 -4.66 13.23 4.56
N GLU A 17 -3.73 12.28 4.49
CA GLU A 17 -2.28 12.58 4.58
C GLU A 17 -1.66 13.02 3.25
N TYR A 18 -2.19 12.54 2.13
CA TYR A 18 -1.69 12.83 0.78
C TYR A 18 -2.71 13.65 -0.02
N VAL A 19 -3.16 14.76 0.58
CA VAL A 19 -4.02 15.77 -0.07
C VAL A 19 -3.25 16.57 -1.12
N ASN A 20 -1.93 16.74 -0.95
CA ASN A 20 -1.06 17.42 -1.90
C ASN A 20 -0.38 16.41 -2.83
N GLU A 21 -0.59 16.57 -4.14
CA GLU A 21 -0.04 15.71 -5.20
C GLU A 21 1.50 15.80 -5.35
N ASP A 22 2.20 16.60 -4.55
CA ASP A 22 3.66 16.75 -4.69
C ASP A 22 4.49 15.74 -3.88
N ARG A 23 3.85 14.86 -3.10
CA ARG A 23 4.58 13.92 -2.24
C ARG A 23 4.81 12.58 -2.93
N ALA A 24 5.95 12.51 -3.61
CA ALA A 24 6.45 11.28 -4.19
C ALA A 24 7.07 10.33 -3.16
N THR A 25 6.76 9.04 -3.30
CA THR A 25 7.36 7.93 -2.55
C THR A 25 8.19 7.09 -3.50
N ILE A 26 9.44 6.84 -3.15
CA ILE A 26 10.35 5.99 -3.92
C ILE A 26 10.10 4.56 -3.49
N ILE A 27 9.76 3.70 -4.44
CA ILE A 27 9.58 2.26 -4.24
C ILE A 27 10.75 1.52 -4.87
N SER A 28 11.36 0.61 -4.13
CA SER A 28 12.46 -0.22 -4.61
C SER A 28 12.04 -1.67 -4.87
N THR A 29 12.99 -2.49 -5.33
CA THR A 29 12.80 -3.94 -5.47
C THR A 29 12.63 -4.64 -4.12
N THR A 30 13.12 -4.02 -3.05
CA THR A 30 12.93 -4.51 -1.69
C THR A 30 11.51 -4.16 -1.26
N PRO A 31 10.69 -5.14 -0.87
CA PRO A 31 9.34 -4.84 -0.41
C PRO A 31 9.39 -3.96 0.84
N GLU A 32 8.65 -2.85 0.79
CA GLU A 32 8.68 -1.85 1.85
C GLU A 32 7.26 -1.39 2.22
N LYS A 33 7.11 -1.02 3.51
CA LYS A 33 5.91 -0.37 4.01
C LYS A 33 5.95 1.09 3.59
N ILE A 34 4.90 1.52 2.90
CA ILE A 34 4.79 2.90 2.42
C ILE A 34 3.76 3.72 3.20
N PHE A 35 2.79 3.05 3.82
CA PHE A 35 1.80 3.68 4.68
C PHE A 35 1.24 2.66 5.68
N GLN A 36 0.80 3.10 6.86
CA GLN A 36 0.23 2.19 7.87
C GLN A 36 -0.64 2.94 8.88
N ASN A 37 -1.59 2.22 9.45
CA ASN A 37 -2.31 2.62 10.65
C ASN A 37 -2.01 1.65 11.80
N THR A 38 -2.86 1.64 12.83
CA THR A 38 -2.66 0.78 13.99
C THR A 38 -2.76 -0.72 13.69
N THR A 39 -3.46 -1.11 12.61
CA THR A 39 -3.84 -2.51 12.32
C THR A 39 -3.40 -3.03 10.95
N ILE A 40 -3.34 -2.20 9.91
CA ILE A 40 -2.98 -2.56 8.54
C ILE A 40 -1.83 -1.67 8.06
N ALA A 41 -0.97 -2.24 7.22
CA ALA A 41 0.03 -1.52 6.45
C ALA A 41 -0.17 -1.77 4.96
N LEU A 42 0.11 -0.74 4.16
CA LEU A 42 0.24 -0.83 2.71
C LEU A 42 1.71 -1.09 2.39
N TRP A 43 1.97 -2.22 1.74
CA TRP A 43 3.27 -2.58 1.19
C TRP A 43 3.31 -2.29 -0.29
N ALA A 44 4.49 -1.92 -0.77
CA ALA A 44 4.79 -1.76 -2.18
C ALA A 44 6.16 -2.37 -2.52
N ARG A 45 6.31 -2.86 -3.75
CA ARG A 45 7.60 -3.26 -4.32
C ARG A 45 7.60 -3.09 -5.83
N THR A 46 8.74 -2.74 -6.41
CA THR A 46 8.98 -2.88 -7.85
C THR A 46 9.56 -4.26 -8.16
N TYR A 47 9.50 -4.68 -9.42
CA TYR A 47 10.24 -5.87 -9.87
C TYR A 47 11.64 -5.55 -10.39
N LEU A 48 11.85 -4.32 -10.87
CA LEU A 48 13.10 -3.86 -11.45
C LEU A 48 13.36 -2.41 -11.05
N GLY A 49 14.55 -2.14 -10.54
CA GLY A 49 15.02 -0.79 -10.20
C GLY A 49 14.18 -0.10 -9.13
N THR A 50 14.19 1.23 -9.15
CA THR A 50 13.34 2.06 -8.30
C THR A 50 12.28 2.75 -9.15
N LYS A 51 11.12 3.00 -8.55
CA LYS A 51 10.05 3.77 -9.18
C LYS A 51 9.51 4.80 -8.21
N GLU A 52 9.37 6.02 -8.71
CA GLU A 52 8.74 7.11 -8.01
C GLU A 52 7.22 7.05 -8.22
N ILE A 53 6.46 7.04 -7.13
CA ILE A 53 5.00 6.99 -7.14
C ILE A 53 4.46 8.11 -6.28
N ASN A 54 3.48 8.83 -6.81
CA ASN A 54 2.71 9.79 -6.03
C ASN A 54 1.47 9.12 -5.43
N LEU A 55 1.48 8.91 -4.11
CA LEU A 55 0.36 8.32 -3.37
C LEU A 55 -0.87 9.25 -3.30
N GLY A 56 -0.68 10.53 -3.61
CA GLY A 56 -1.76 11.52 -3.72
C GLY A 56 -2.58 11.40 -5.00
N LEU A 57 -2.10 10.68 -6.03
CA LEU A 57 -2.77 10.58 -7.33
C LEU A 57 -4.18 10.00 -7.20
N PRO A 58 -5.22 10.70 -7.70
CA PRO A 58 -6.59 10.19 -7.67
C PRO A 58 -6.75 8.81 -8.31
N SER A 59 -6.03 8.53 -9.40
CA SER A 59 -6.09 7.23 -10.09
C SER A 59 -5.55 6.08 -9.25
N LEU A 60 -4.47 6.32 -8.49
CA LEU A 60 -3.90 5.33 -7.59
C LEU A 60 -4.82 5.12 -6.38
N LYS A 61 -5.42 6.18 -5.85
CA LYS A 61 -6.40 6.10 -4.75
C LYS A 61 -7.59 5.21 -5.14
N THR A 62 -8.26 5.51 -6.26
CA THR A 62 -9.37 4.69 -6.77
C THR A 62 -8.95 3.23 -7.00
N TRP A 63 -7.71 3.01 -7.46
CA TRP A 63 -7.21 1.65 -7.63
C TRP A 63 -6.97 0.94 -6.27
N LEU A 64 -6.44 1.64 -5.27
CA LEU A 64 -6.24 1.11 -3.92
C LEU A 64 -7.56 0.80 -3.21
N GLU A 65 -8.60 1.60 -3.41
CA GLU A 65 -9.96 1.31 -2.92
C GLU A 65 -10.47 -0.02 -3.46
N ASN A 66 -10.31 -0.26 -4.77
CA ASN A 66 -10.69 -1.52 -5.39
C ASN A 66 -9.87 -2.70 -4.85
N LEU A 67 -8.57 -2.49 -4.60
CA LEU A 67 -7.73 -3.51 -3.98
C LEU A 67 -8.17 -3.78 -2.52
N ALA A 68 -8.57 -2.76 -1.77
CA ALA A 68 -9.02 -2.89 -0.38
C ALA A 68 -10.27 -3.77 -0.26
N LEU A 69 -11.16 -3.77 -1.26
CA LEU A 69 -12.31 -4.68 -1.34
C LEU A 69 -11.93 -6.16 -1.38
N CYS A 70 -10.68 -6.49 -1.71
CA CYS A 70 -10.16 -7.85 -1.66
C CYS A 70 -9.63 -8.26 -0.27
N GLY A 71 -9.53 -7.31 0.68
CA GLY A 71 -8.96 -7.53 2.00
C GLY A 71 -7.43 -7.67 2.00
N PRO A 72 -6.84 -7.92 3.18
CA PRO A 72 -5.41 -8.11 3.32
C PRO A 72 -4.95 -9.42 2.67
N GLY A 73 -3.69 -9.48 2.25
CA GLY A 73 -3.08 -10.70 1.69
C GLY A 73 -3.04 -10.72 0.16
N ARG A 74 -4.05 -10.16 -0.51
CA ARG A 74 -4.08 -10.09 -1.98
C ARG A 74 -3.20 -8.95 -2.48
N SER A 75 -2.36 -9.26 -3.47
CA SER A 75 -1.53 -8.28 -4.15
C SER A 75 -2.14 -7.85 -5.48
N GLY A 76 -1.98 -6.59 -5.85
CA GLY A 76 -2.30 -6.07 -7.18
C GLY A 76 -1.11 -5.31 -7.77
N MET A 77 -1.02 -5.24 -9.09
CA MET A 77 0.01 -4.45 -9.77
C MET A 77 -0.63 -3.18 -10.35
N TYR A 78 -0.04 -2.03 -10.03
CA TYR A 78 -0.38 -0.74 -10.62
C TYR A 78 0.90 -0.09 -11.12
N GLU A 79 0.92 0.26 -12.41
CA GLU A 79 2.06 0.87 -13.09
C GLU A 79 3.43 0.20 -12.80
N GLY A 80 3.49 -1.13 -12.75
CA GLY A 80 4.75 -1.86 -12.52
C GLY A 80 5.22 -1.90 -11.05
N VAL A 81 4.41 -1.38 -10.12
CA VAL A 81 4.57 -1.57 -8.68
C VAL A 81 3.53 -2.55 -8.18
N THR A 82 3.95 -3.54 -7.40
CA THR A 82 3.06 -4.46 -6.71
C THR A 82 2.71 -3.89 -5.36
N TYR A 83 1.42 -3.75 -5.07
CA TYR A 83 0.88 -3.30 -3.80
C TYR A 83 0.17 -4.45 -3.08
N LYS A 84 0.19 -4.41 -1.75
CA LYS A 84 -0.50 -5.39 -0.92
C LYS A 84 -0.85 -4.79 0.45
N PHE A 85 -2.08 -5.01 0.90
CA PHE A 85 -2.46 -4.75 2.29
C PHE A 85 -2.00 -5.92 3.17
N VAL A 86 -1.37 -5.59 4.30
CA VAL A 86 -0.79 -6.56 5.23
C VAL A 86 -1.22 -6.19 6.63
N LYS A 87 -1.71 -7.16 7.41
CA LYS A 87 -1.98 -6.91 8.83
C LYS A 87 -0.69 -6.66 9.58
N ARG A 88 -0.74 -5.73 10.52
CA ARG A 88 0.40 -5.32 11.33
C ARG A 88 1.03 -6.48 12.08
N GLU A 89 0.21 -7.40 12.59
CA GLU A 89 0.67 -8.61 13.27
C GLU A 89 1.51 -9.52 12.37
N PHE A 90 1.28 -9.53 11.05
CA PHE A 90 2.03 -10.35 10.09
C PHE A 90 3.20 -9.61 9.43
N LEU A 91 3.50 -8.38 9.85
CA LEU A 91 4.61 -7.61 9.29
C LEU A 91 5.96 -8.26 9.50
N HIS A 92 6.16 -8.99 10.60
CA HIS A 92 7.42 -9.66 10.90
C HIS A 92 7.76 -10.74 9.87
N LEU A 93 6.76 -11.42 9.32
CA LEU A 93 6.94 -12.49 8.32
C LEU A 93 7.53 -11.99 7.00
N PHE A 94 7.32 -10.72 6.65
CA PHE A 94 7.88 -10.15 5.42
C PHE A 94 9.33 -9.69 5.54
N TYR A 95 9.84 -9.54 6.77
CA TYR A 95 11.25 -9.24 7.01
C TYR A 95 12.10 -10.51 7.15
N GLU A 96 11.49 -11.66 7.40
CA GLU A 96 12.19 -12.95 7.55
C GLU A 96 12.24 -13.78 6.26
N GLU A 97 11.48 -13.44 5.22
CA GLU A 97 11.60 -14.03 3.87
C GLU A 97 12.68 -13.37 2.99
N GLN A 98 13.76 -12.84 3.58
CA GLN A 98 14.93 -12.29 2.87
C GLN A 98 16.20 -13.11 3.10
#